data_AF-A0A0C9T4D6-F1
#
_entry.id   AF-A0A0C9T4D6-F1
#
_cell.length_a   1.000
_cell.length_b   1.000
_cell.length_c   1.000
_cell.angle_alpha   90.00
_cell.angle_beta   90.00
_cell.angle_gamma   90.00
#
_symmetry.space_group_name_H-M   'P 1'
#
loop_
_entity.id
_entity.type
_entity.pdbx_description
1 polymer ?
#
loop_
_entity_poly.entity_id
_entity_poly.type
_entity_poly.pdbx_seq_one_letter_code
_entity_poly.pdbx_strand_id
1 'polypeptide(L)'
;MLIGLSTATPPLDGSTTRPDASTIQQALSSPTHPNMFRIVARVVDYFPFCLEDACVLRCTKCKFDVQPPFNACPQCDDMMGAYSRWVYCLYLRLRDREDREITVSLSGKECTLLRDVEPADFRCDPAAFNKFLAKLNPILGNLRNVHQAWLKNEDKVIDSPQTYFSLESWKVGGETGYTLLSCVPLEGS
;
A
#
# COMPACT_ATOMS: atom_id res chain seq x y z
N MET A 1 53.90 -21.43 -33.38
CA MET A 1 53.48 -20.02 -33.29
C MET A 1 52.61 -19.69 -34.49
N LEU A 2 51.44 -19.08 -34.43
CA LEU A 2 50.38 -18.92 -33.43
C LEU A 2 49.16 -18.50 -34.27
N ILE A 3 48.01 -19.10 -33.98
CA ILE A 3 46.79 -19.13 -34.80
C ILE A 3 45.98 -17.85 -34.56
N GLY A 4 45.44 -17.24 -35.61
CA GLY A 4 44.61 -16.04 -35.53
C GLY A 4 43.30 -16.31 -34.79
N LEU A 5 43.05 -15.52 -33.74
CA LEU A 5 41.79 -15.52 -33.00
C LEU A 5 40.93 -14.36 -33.48
N SER A 6 39.88 -14.71 -34.23
CA SER A 6 38.78 -13.83 -34.58
C SER A 6 37.93 -13.61 -33.32
N THR A 7 37.99 -12.42 -32.74
CA THR A 7 37.09 -11.99 -31.66
C THR A 7 35.75 -11.57 -32.26
N ALA A 8 34.80 -12.50 -32.29
CA ALA A 8 33.40 -12.19 -32.53
C ALA A 8 32.85 -11.44 -31.31
N THR A 9 32.44 -10.19 -31.51
CA THR A 9 31.70 -9.40 -30.52
C THR A 9 30.29 -9.97 -30.40
N PRO A 10 29.80 -10.34 -29.20
CA PRO A 10 28.41 -10.75 -29.04
C PRO A 10 27.48 -9.54 -29.23
N PRO A 11 26.26 -9.73 -29.77
CA PRO A 11 25.28 -8.65 -29.87
C PRO A 11 24.86 -8.20 -28.47
N LEU A 12 24.85 -6.89 -28.25
CA LEU A 12 24.21 -6.23 -27.11
C LEU A 12 22.69 -6.28 -27.30
N ASP A 13 22.07 -7.43 -27.06
CA ASP A 13 20.62 -7.47 -26.80
C ASP A 13 20.39 -7.01 -25.37
N GLY A 14 20.29 -5.69 -25.22
CA GLY A 14 19.75 -5.01 -24.04
C GLY A 14 18.24 -5.20 -23.94
N SER A 15 17.77 -6.44 -23.84
CA SER A 15 16.44 -6.74 -23.32
C SER A 15 16.56 -6.86 -21.81
N THR A 16 16.47 -5.73 -21.10
CA THR A 16 16.18 -5.77 -19.66
C THR A 16 14.73 -6.20 -19.52
N THR A 17 14.46 -7.49 -19.64
CA THR A 17 13.15 -8.09 -19.39
C THR A 17 12.86 -7.88 -17.91
N ARG A 18 12.16 -6.78 -17.61
CA ARG A 18 11.59 -6.54 -16.28
C ARG A 18 10.68 -7.74 -15.98
N PRO A 19 10.68 -8.28 -14.74
CA PRO A 19 9.81 -9.41 -14.40
C PRO A 19 8.39 -9.12 -14.85
N ASP A 20 7.77 -10.05 -15.60
CA ASP A 20 6.44 -9.88 -16.18
C ASP A 20 5.46 -9.45 -15.09
N ALA A 21 4.93 -8.24 -15.21
CA ALA A 21 3.93 -7.74 -14.28
C ALA A 21 2.64 -8.54 -14.48
N SER A 22 2.08 -9.06 -13.39
CA SER A 22 0.77 -9.71 -13.40
C SER A 22 -0.33 -8.66 -13.55
N THR A 23 -1.43 -9.04 -14.21
CA THR A 23 -2.66 -8.24 -14.17
C THR A 23 -3.36 -8.41 -12.83
N ILE A 24 -4.25 -7.48 -12.48
CA ILE A 24 -5.08 -7.64 -11.28
C ILE A 24 -5.96 -8.89 -11.41
N GLN A 25 -6.49 -9.18 -12.60
CA GLN A 25 -7.29 -10.38 -12.83
C GLN A 25 -6.53 -11.67 -12.50
N GLN A 26 -5.25 -11.77 -12.89
CA GLN A 26 -4.41 -12.91 -12.54
C GLN A 26 -4.20 -13.04 -11.02
N ALA A 27 -3.99 -11.93 -10.33
CA ALA A 27 -3.85 -11.92 -8.88
C ALA A 27 -5.14 -12.34 -8.16
N LEU A 28 -6.31 -11.92 -8.67
CA LEU A 28 -7.63 -12.27 -8.15
C LEU A 28 -8.00 -13.74 -8.40
N SER A 29 -7.56 -14.32 -9.52
CA SER A 29 -7.86 -15.70 -9.90
C SER A 29 -6.88 -16.74 -9.35
N SER A 30 -5.82 -16.33 -8.65
CA SER A 30 -4.83 -17.26 -8.08
C SER A 30 -5.43 -18.11 -6.96
N PRO A 31 -5.38 -19.45 -7.04
CA PRO A 31 -5.81 -20.33 -5.95
C PRO A 31 -4.74 -20.46 -4.84
N THR A 32 -3.51 -20.05 -5.10
CA THR A 32 -2.36 -20.22 -4.21
C THR A 32 -2.29 -19.10 -3.18
N HIS A 33 -2.06 -19.47 -1.90
CA HIS A 33 -1.84 -18.55 -0.80
C HIS A 33 -0.81 -19.12 0.21
N PRO A 34 0.09 -18.29 0.77
CA PRO A 34 0.39 -16.93 0.31
C PRO A 34 0.96 -16.94 -1.11
N ASN A 35 0.72 -15.87 -1.87
CA ASN A 35 1.31 -15.71 -3.20
C ASN A 35 1.71 -14.24 -3.41
N MET A 36 2.77 -14.01 -4.19
CA MET A 36 3.30 -12.68 -4.45
C MET A 36 3.01 -12.26 -5.89
N PHE A 37 2.59 -11.01 -6.05
CA PHE A 37 2.27 -10.43 -7.35
C PHE A 37 3.00 -9.10 -7.52
N ARG A 38 3.43 -8.82 -8.74
CA ARG A 38 3.93 -7.50 -9.12
C ARG A 38 2.97 -6.92 -10.17
N ILE A 39 2.30 -5.83 -9.83
CA ILE A 39 1.23 -5.25 -10.65
C ILE A 39 1.62 -3.83 -11.05
N VAL A 40 1.36 -3.47 -12.31
CA VAL A 40 1.39 -2.07 -12.76
C VAL A 40 -0.01 -1.49 -12.65
N ALA A 41 -0.19 -0.54 -11.76
CA ALA A 41 -1.49 0.10 -11.51
C ALA A 41 -1.31 1.57 -11.12
N ARG A 42 -2.42 2.26 -10.92
CA ARG A 42 -2.46 3.56 -10.25
C ARG A 42 -3.40 3.48 -9.04
N VAL A 43 -3.20 4.33 -8.05
CA VAL A 43 -4.15 4.43 -6.92
C VAL A 43 -5.37 5.22 -7.38
N VAL A 44 -6.57 4.68 -7.22
CA VAL A 44 -7.81 5.35 -7.63
C VAL A 44 -8.70 5.76 -6.45
N ASP A 45 -8.42 5.24 -5.27
CA ASP A 45 -9.17 5.54 -4.04
C ASP A 45 -8.33 5.11 -2.82
N TYR A 46 -8.68 5.59 -1.64
CA TYR A 46 -8.12 5.12 -0.39
C TYR A 46 -9.14 5.21 0.76
N PHE A 47 -9.00 4.31 1.73
CA PHE A 47 -9.79 4.31 2.95
C PHE A 47 -8.85 4.21 4.17
N PRO A 48 -9.06 4.99 5.24
CA PRO A 48 -10.17 5.93 5.46
C PRO A 48 -10.07 7.21 4.63
N PHE A 49 -11.22 7.87 4.39
CA PHE A 49 -11.29 9.13 3.63
C PHE A 49 -10.53 10.28 4.32
N CYS A 50 -10.55 10.30 5.65
CA CYS A 50 -9.73 11.17 6.49
C CYS A 50 -8.42 10.44 6.81
N LEU A 51 -7.29 10.91 6.27
CA LEU A 51 -6.00 10.21 6.42
C LEU A 51 -5.45 10.29 7.85
N GLU A 52 -5.92 11.24 8.64
CA GLU A 52 -5.69 11.34 10.08
C GLU A 52 -6.27 10.13 10.84
N ASP A 53 -7.21 9.39 10.23
CA ASP A 53 -7.82 8.19 10.79
C ASP A 53 -7.12 6.91 10.30
N ALA A 54 -6.06 7.02 9.50
CA ALA A 54 -5.32 5.89 8.94
C ALA A 54 -4.53 5.09 9.99
N CYS A 55 -4.51 5.57 11.24
CA CYS A 55 -4.00 4.84 12.39
C CYS A 55 -5.10 4.63 13.42
N VAL A 56 -5.17 3.41 13.95
CA VAL A 56 -6.10 3.04 15.03
C VAL A 56 -5.33 2.51 16.22
N LEU A 57 -5.82 2.78 17.42
CA LEU A 57 -5.29 2.19 18.64
C LEU A 57 -5.85 0.77 18.75
N ARG A 58 -5.00 -0.26 18.64
CA ARG A 58 -5.42 -1.66 18.72
C ARG A 58 -4.89 -2.32 19.99
N CYS A 59 -5.75 -3.05 20.67
CA CYS A 59 -5.34 -3.89 21.78
C CYS A 59 -4.60 -5.12 21.27
N THR A 60 -3.35 -5.28 21.65
CA THR A 60 -2.52 -6.44 21.30
C THR A 60 -2.96 -7.73 22.00
N LYS A 61 -3.76 -7.65 23.07
CA LYS A 61 -4.31 -8.80 23.82
C LYS A 61 -5.60 -9.32 23.18
N CYS A 62 -6.66 -8.52 23.12
CA CYS A 62 -7.96 -8.94 22.55
C CYS A 62 -8.10 -8.70 21.04
N LYS A 63 -7.14 -8.01 20.41
CA LYS A 63 -7.12 -7.68 18.97
C LYS A 63 -8.21 -6.72 18.49
N PHE A 64 -9.04 -6.19 19.37
CA PHE A 64 -10.02 -5.17 19.05
C PHE A 64 -9.43 -3.76 19.03
N ASP A 65 -10.03 -2.90 18.21
CA ASP A 65 -9.74 -1.48 18.17
C ASP A 65 -10.30 -0.79 19.42
N VAL A 66 -9.43 -0.07 20.12
CA VAL A 66 -9.76 0.76 21.27
C VAL A 66 -10.43 2.02 20.75
N GLN A 67 -11.72 2.15 21.04
CA GLN A 67 -12.52 3.30 20.59
C GLN A 67 -12.17 4.56 21.39
N PRO A 68 -12.20 5.75 20.76
CA PRO A 68 -12.18 7.00 21.51
C PRO A 68 -13.32 7.07 22.54
N PRO A 69 -13.14 7.75 23.69
CA PRO A 69 -11.97 8.54 24.08
C PRO A 69 -10.90 7.72 24.85
N PHE A 70 -10.95 6.39 24.80
CA PHE A 70 -10.04 5.57 25.60
C PHE A 70 -8.64 5.50 24.97
N ASN A 71 -7.61 5.70 25.80
CA ASN A 71 -6.21 5.52 25.41
C ASN A 71 -5.66 4.13 25.79
N ALA A 72 -6.54 3.26 26.29
CA ALA A 72 -6.20 1.95 26.82
C ALA A 72 -7.39 1.00 26.67
N CYS A 73 -7.15 -0.32 26.57
CA CYS A 73 -8.22 -1.27 26.28
C CYS A 73 -9.13 -1.53 27.50
N PRO A 74 -10.41 -1.09 27.48
CA PRO A 74 -11.31 -1.30 28.60
C PRO A 74 -11.72 -2.77 28.76
N GLN A 75 -11.84 -3.51 27.65
CA GLN A 75 -12.25 -4.93 27.68
C GLN A 75 -11.22 -5.85 28.34
N CYS A 76 -9.96 -5.42 28.41
CA CYS A 76 -8.87 -6.20 28.99
C CYS A 76 -8.46 -5.67 30.37
N ASP A 77 -9.19 -4.70 30.92
CA ASP A 77 -8.83 -3.95 32.13
C ASP A 77 -7.40 -3.36 32.06
N ASP A 78 -6.99 -2.92 30.85
CA ASP A 78 -5.65 -2.40 30.58
C ASP A 78 -5.52 -0.93 31.01
N MET A 79 -5.68 -0.65 32.30
CA MET A 79 -5.69 0.73 32.82
C MET A 79 -4.41 1.53 32.51
N MET A 80 -3.29 0.84 32.28
CA MET A 80 -1.97 1.43 32.01
C MET A 80 -1.58 1.44 30.53
N GLY A 81 -2.44 0.99 29.61
CA GLY A 81 -2.14 0.96 28.17
C GLY A 81 -1.02 -0.02 27.78
N ALA A 82 -0.72 -1.01 28.62
CA ALA A 82 0.35 -1.98 28.40
C ALA A 82 0.13 -2.78 27.11
N TYR A 83 -1.13 -3.02 26.74
CA TYR A 83 -1.51 -3.79 25.55
C TYR A 83 -1.92 -2.92 24.36
N SER A 84 -2.05 -1.61 24.51
CA SER A 84 -2.59 -0.75 23.46
C SER A 84 -1.46 -0.21 22.56
N ARG A 85 -1.55 -0.45 21.24
CA ARG A 85 -0.54 -0.01 20.26
C ARG A 85 -1.22 0.62 19.06
N TRP A 86 -0.68 1.73 18.58
CA TRP A 86 -1.09 2.31 17.31
C TRP A 86 -0.67 1.37 16.17
N VAL A 87 -1.57 1.16 15.22
CA VAL A 87 -1.34 0.37 14.02
C VAL A 87 -1.95 1.09 12.82
N TYR A 88 -1.36 0.90 11.64
CA TYR A 88 -1.99 1.35 10.41
C TYR A 88 -3.28 0.56 10.16
N CYS A 89 -4.31 1.28 9.73
CA CYS A 89 -5.57 0.79 9.21
C CYS A 89 -5.86 1.57 7.92
N LEU A 90 -5.06 1.31 6.89
CA LEU A 90 -5.07 2.04 5.64
C LEU A 90 -5.18 1.06 4.48
N TYR A 91 -6.04 1.39 3.53
CA TYR A 91 -6.30 0.60 2.33
C TYR A 91 -6.20 1.49 1.11
N LEU A 92 -5.55 0.99 0.06
CA LEU A 92 -5.52 1.64 -1.25
C LEU A 92 -6.34 0.79 -2.23
N ARG A 93 -7.13 1.45 -3.06
CA ARG A 93 -7.76 0.83 -4.22
C ARG A 93 -6.87 1.08 -5.42
N LEU A 94 -6.35 0.00 -6.00
CA LEU A 94 -5.51 0.05 -7.19
C LEU A 94 -6.35 -0.25 -8.41
N ARG A 95 -6.08 0.42 -9.53
CA ARG A 95 -6.66 0.10 -10.84
C ARG A 95 -5.56 -0.10 -11.87
N ASP A 96 -5.59 -1.23 -12.58
CA ASP A 96 -4.64 -1.53 -13.66
C ASP A 96 -5.12 -0.96 -15.01
N ARG A 97 -4.42 -1.32 -16.10
CA ARG A 97 -4.73 -0.85 -17.46
C ARG A 97 -5.96 -1.51 -18.07
N GLU A 98 -6.44 -2.61 -17.48
CA GLU A 98 -7.66 -3.32 -17.91
C GLU A 98 -8.89 -2.85 -17.11
N ASP A 99 -8.77 -1.72 -16.40
CA ASP A 99 -9.77 -1.16 -15.49
C ASP A 99 -10.24 -2.14 -14.39
N ARG A 100 -9.42 -3.15 -14.08
CA ARG A 100 -9.66 -4.04 -12.93
C ARG A 100 -9.17 -3.38 -11.67
N GLU A 101 -9.86 -3.65 -10.57
CA GLU A 101 -9.57 -3.06 -9.28
C GLU A 101 -9.26 -4.10 -8.22
N ILE A 102 -8.36 -3.73 -7.30
CA ILE A 102 -8.01 -4.53 -6.14
C ILE A 102 -7.77 -3.61 -4.94
N THR A 103 -8.25 -4.03 -3.77
CA THR A 103 -8.00 -3.32 -2.51
C THR A 103 -6.83 -3.95 -1.80
N VAL A 104 -5.85 -3.15 -1.40
CA VAL A 104 -4.63 -3.60 -0.74
C VAL A 104 -4.47 -2.90 0.60
N SER A 105 -4.16 -3.67 1.64
CA SER A 105 -3.89 -3.16 2.98
C SER A 105 -2.44 -2.70 3.11
N LEU A 106 -2.22 -1.56 3.76
CA LEU A 106 -0.91 -1.04 4.13
C LEU A 106 -0.56 -1.36 5.59
N SER A 107 -1.36 -2.22 6.23
CA SER A 107 -1.25 -2.55 7.67
C SER A 107 -0.15 -3.57 7.98
N GLY A 108 0.52 -4.11 6.97
CA GLY A 108 1.59 -5.11 7.12
C GLY A 108 2.92 -4.48 7.52
N LYS A 109 3.64 -5.11 8.45
CA LYS A 109 5.00 -4.68 8.86
C LYS A 109 6.02 -4.68 7.72
N GLU A 110 5.79 -5.52 6.71
CA GLU A 110 6.64 -5.65 5.54
C GLU A 110 6.46 -4.52 4.51
N CYS A 111 5.48 -3.62 4.71
CA CYS A 111 5.21 -2.50 3.82
C CYS A 111 6.38 -1.50 3.84
N THR A 112 7.19 -1.50 2.77
CA THR A 112 8.37 -0.63 2.68
C THR A 112 8.02 0.84 2.44
N LEU A 113 6.80 1.14 1.97
CA LEU A 113 6.35 2.51 1.70
C LEU A 113 6.32 3.35 2.99
N LEU A 114 5.81 2.78 4.07
CA LEU A 114 5.68 3.43 5.37
C LEU A 114 6.86 3.11 6.30
N ARG A 115 7.96 2.60 5.74
CA ARG A 115 9.20 2.38 6.50
C ARG A 115 9.66 3.69 7.12
N ASP A 116 10.08 3.60 8.38
CA ASP A 116 10.54 4.71 9.22
C ASP A 116 9.44 5.72 9.61
N VAL A 117 8.17 5.38 9.37
CA VAL A 117 7.02 6.12 9.90
C VAL A 117 6.27 5.22 10.87
N GLU A 118 6.51 5.44 12.16
CA GLU A 118 5.81 4.73 13.21
C GLU A 118 4.32 5.13 13.25
N PRO A 119 3.38 4.18 13.41
CA PRO A 119 1.99 4.50 13.66
C PRO A 119 1.83 5.37 14.92
N ALA A 120 0.99 6.40 14.84
CA ALA A 120 0.73 7.32 15.95
C ALA A 120 -0.71 7.86 15.88
N ASP A 121 -1.12 8.64 16.89
CA ASP A 121 -2.34 9.44 16.80
C ASP A 121 -2.11 10.65 15.89
N PHE A 122 -2.43 10.51 14.60
CA PHE A 122 -2.22 11.60 13.63
C PHE A 122 -3.08 12.84 13.88
N ARG A 123 -4.14 12.75 14.69
CA ARG A 123 -4.94 13.92 15.09
C ARG A 123 -4.22 14.76 16.16
N CYS A 124 -3.38 14.12 16.97
CA CYS A 124 -2.65 14.75 18.07
C CYS A 124 -1.14 14.96 17.77
N ASP A 125 -0.60 14.30 16.75
CA ASP A 125 0.80 14.42 16.32
C ASP A 125 0.91 14.86 14.84
N PRO A 126 0.86 16.18 14.57
CA PRO A 126 1.01 16.72 13.22
C PRO A 126 2.37 16.40 12.59
N ALA A 127 3.42 16.21 13.39
CA ALA A 127 4.75 15.90 12.86
C ALA A 127 4.81 14.47 12.31
N ALA A 128 4.25 13.51 13.02
CA ALA A 128 4.09 12.14 12.54
C ALA A 128 3.19 12.09 11.30
N PHE A 129 2.06 12.82 11.32
CA PHE A 129 1.14 12.87 10.18
C PHE A 129 1.81 13.45 8.92
N ASN A 130 2.59 14.51 9.05
CA ASN A 130 3.32 15.09 7.90
C ASN A 130 4.35 14.12 7.32
N LYS A 131 5.05 13.33 8.15
CA LYS A 131 5.98 12.28 7.67
C LYS A 131 5.23 11.19 6.91
N PHE A 132 4.09 10.76 7.45
CA PHE A 132 3.20 9.79 6.80
C PHE A 132 2.72 10.29 5.44
N LEU A 133 2.22 11.52 5.36
CA LEU A 133 1.79 12.12 4.09
C LEU A 133 2.94 12.25 3.09
N ALA A 134 4.14 12.61 3.53
CA ALA A 134 5.31 12.71 2.65
C ALA A 134 5.64 11.37 1.97
N LYS A 135 5.41 10.23 2.64
CA LYS A 135 5.59 8.90 2.05
C LYS A 135 4.47 8.53 1.07
N LEU A 136 3.22 8.90 1.36
CA LEU A 136 2.07 8.51 0.54
C LEU A 136 1.83 9.41 -0.68
N ASN A 137 2.04 10.72 -0.55
CA ASN A 137 1.75 11.69 -1.61
C ASN A 137 2.32 11.31 -3.00
N PRO A 138 3.55 10.75 -3.11
CA PRO A 138 4.10 10.33 -4.39
C PRO A 138 3.25 9.32 -5.16
N ILE A 139 2.42 8.50 -4.51
CA ILE A 139 1.55 7.51 -5.17
C ILE A 139 0.08 7.92 -5.20
N LEU A 140 -0.34 8.83 -4.32
CA LEU A 140 -1.73 9.30 -4.24
C LEU A 140 -2.07 10.35 -5.30
N GLY A 141 -1.09 11.08 -5.81
CA GLY A 141 -1.32 12.18 -6.76
C GLY A 141 -2.31 13.20 -6.19
N ASN A 142 -3.41 13.46 -6.92
CA ASN A 142 -4.41 14.45 -6.54
C ASN A 142 -5.57 13.90 -5.69
N LEU A 143 -5.55 12.63 -5.26
CA LEU A 143 -6.71 11.96 -4.63
C LEU A 143 -7.27 12.69 -3.41
N ARG A 144 -6.41 13.33 -2.59
CA ARG A 144 -6.89 14.15 -1.46
C ARG A 144 -7.80 15.29 -1.92
N ASN A 145 -7.46 15.94 -3.03
CA ASN A 145 -8.27 17.00 -3.62
C ASN A 145 -9.56 16.44 -4.25
N VAL A 146 -9.51 15.22 -4.79
CA VAL A 146 -10.69 14.52 -5.33
C VAL A 146 -11.68 14.21 -4.21
N HIS A 147 -11.22 13.65 -3.09
CA HIS A 147 -12.08 13.36 -1.95
C HIS A 147 -12.70 14.64 -1.35
N GLN A 148 -11.94 15.75 -1.32
CA GLN A 148 -12.47 17.05 -0.91
C GLN A 148 -13.54 17.59 -1.87
N ALA A 149 -13.40 17.36 -3.18
CA ALA A 149 -14.39 17.74 -4.18
C ALA A 149 -15.69 16.95 -4.00
N TRP A 150 -15.61 15.64 -3.72
CA TRP A 150 -16.78 14.80 -3.44
C TRP A 150 -17.60 15.30 -2.26
N LEU A 151 -16.94 15.76 -1.18
CA LEU A 151 -17.62 16.38 -0.03
C LEU A 151 -18.40 17.65 -0.39
N LYS A 152 -18.06 18.29 -1.51
CA LYS A 152 -18.72 19.49 -2.04
C LYS A 152 -19.70 19.16 -3.18
N ASN A 153 -19.92 17.88 -3.50
CA ASN A 153 -20.64 17.42 -4.69
C ASN A 153 -20.03 17.96 -6.00
N GLU A 154 -18.70 18.07 -6.05
CA GLU A 154 -17.93 18.44 -7.23
C GLU A 154 -17.25 17.20 -7.82
N ASP A 155 -17.19 17.11 -9.15
CA ASP A 155 -16.44 16.08 -9.85
C ASP A 155 -15.03 16.56 -10.16
N LYS A 156 -14.04 15.74 -9.79
CA LYS A 156 -12.64 15.97 -10.11
C LYS A 156 -12.01 14.72 -10.68
N VAL A 157 -11.33 14.86 -11.81
CA VAL A 157 -10.63 13.75 -12.45
C VAL A 157 -9.51 13.27 -11.53
N ILE A 158 -9.46 11.96 -11.32
CA ILE A 158 -8.37 11.29 -10.60
C ILE A 158 -7.11 11.36 -11.44
N ASP A 159 -6.06 11.93 -10.87
CA ASP A 159 -4.73 12.04 -11.43
C ASP A 159 -3.72 11.50 -10.42
N SER A 160 -3.26 10.27 -10.67
CA SER A 160 -2.30 9.55 -9.85
C SER A 160 -1.33 8.77 -10.76
N PRO A 161 -0.05 8.65 -10.36
CA PRO A 161 0.97 8.08 -11.22
C PRO A 161 0.83 6.56 -11.38
N GLN A 162 1.25 6.05 -12.54
CA GLN A 162 1.46 4.60 -12.67
C GLN A 162 2.65 4.17 -11.80
N THR A 163 2.45 3.08 -11.07
CA THR A 163 3.40 2.57 -10.08
C THR A 163 3.45 1.05 -10.16
N TYR A 164 4.63 0.46 -9.98
CA TYR A 164 4.77 -0.96 -9.72
C TYR A 164 4.45 -1.24 -8.25
N PHE A 165 3.45 -2.06 -7.99
CA PHE A 165 3.08 -2.51 -6.65
C PHE A 165 3.45 -3.98 -6.48
N SER A 166 4.20 -4.31 -5.43
CA SER A 166 4.44 -5.68 -5.00
C SER A 166 3.45 -6.03 -3.90
N LEU A 167 2.64 -7.05 -4.11
CA LEU A 167 1.56 -7.46 -3.22
C LEU A 167 1.79 -8.88 -2.74
N GLU A 168 1.36 -9.17 -1.51
CA GLU A 168 1.21 -10.53 -1.00
C GLU A 168 -0.28 -10.81 -0.77
N SER A 169 -0.76 -11.96 -1.25
CA SER A 169 -2.10 -12.46 -0.95
C SER A 169 -2.09 -13.38 0.27
N TRP A 170 -3.19 -13.37 1.02
CA TRP A 170 -3.39 -14.21 2.18
C TRP A 170 -4.89 -14.58 2.32
N LYS A 171 -5.19 -15.64 3.07
CA LYS A 171 -6.57 -16.08 3.30
C LYS A 171 -7.19 -15.40 4.54
N VAL A 172 -8.38 -14.83 4.35
CA VAL A 172 -9.21 -14.23 5.40
C VAL A 172 -10.54 -14.98 5.45
N GLY A 173 -10.63 -16.01 6.28
CA GLY A 173 -11.78 -16.91 6.22
C GLY A 173 -11.94 -17.51 4.82
N GLY A 174 -13.06 -17.22 4.16
CA GLY A 174 -13.35 -17.67 2.78
C GLY A 174 -12.81 -16.76 1.67
N GLU A 175 -12.32 -15.57 2.01
CA GLU A 175 -11.89 -14.56 1.03
C GLU A 175 -10.37 -14.44 0.93
N THR A 176 -9.90 -13.74 -0.10
CA THR A 176 -8.49 -13.41 -0.29
C THR A 176 -8.25 -11.95 0.06
N GLY A 177 -7.36 -11.70 1.01
CA GLY A 177 -6.83 -10.38 1.31
C GLY A 177 -5.53 -10.11 0.58
N TYR A 178 -5.20 -8.84 0.38
CA TYR A 178 -3.95 -8.41 -0.24
C TYR A 178 -3.27 -7.36 0.64
N THR A 179 -1.97 -7.50 0.80
CA THR A 179 -1.13 -6.57 1.57
C THR A 179 -0.07 -5.98 0.65
N LEU A 180 0.12 -4.67 0.73
CA LEU A 180 1.19 -3.99 0.03
C LEU A 180 2.54 -4.31 0.70
N LEU A 181 3.47 -4.85 -0.07
CA LEU A 181 4.86 -5.05 0.37
C LEU A 181 5.73 -3.87 -0.03
N SER A 182 5.65 -3.42 -1.28
CA SER A 182 6.47 -2.30 -1.77
C SER A 182 5.82 -1.64 -2.97
N CYS A 183 6.23 -0.40 -3.25
CA CYS A 183 5.84 0.28 -4.47
C CYS A 183 7.01 1.09 -5.04
N VAL A 184 7.12 1.11 -6.37
CA VAL A 184 8.14 1.85 -7.12
C VAL A 184 7.45 2.62 -8.24
N PRO A 185 7.44 3.97 -8.21
CA PRO A 185 6.88 4.77 -9.29
C PRO A 185 7.49 4.39 -10.64
N LEU A 186 6.70 4.37 -11.71
CA LEU A 186 7.28 4.30 -13.05
C LEU A 186 7.86 5.67 -13.39
N GLU A 187 9.19 5.77 -13.42
CA GLU A 187 9.85 6.95 -13.96
C GLU A 187 9.57 7.06 -15.46
N GLY A 188 8.98 8.17 -15.89
CA GLY A 188 8.75 8.51 -17.29
C GLY A 188 7.55 7.80 -17.92
N SER A 189 6.48 8.56 -18.17
CA SER A 189 5.50 8.33 -19.22
C SER A 189 5.18 9.67 -19.86
#